data_AF-A0A5E3XEG9-F1
#
_entry.id   AF-A0A5E3XEG9-F1
#
_cell.length_a   1.000
_cell.length_b   1.000
_cell.length_c   1.000
_cell.angle_alpha   90.00
_cell.angle_beta   90.00
_cell.angle_gamma   90.00
#
_symmetry.space_group_name_H-M   'P 1'
#
loop_
_entity.id
_entity.type
_entity.pdbx_description
1 polymer ?
#
loop_
_entity_poly.entity_id
_entity_poly.type
_entity_poly.pdbx_seq_one_letter_code
_entity_poly.pdbx_strand_id
1 'polypeptide(L)'
;MSLSDLNNTAEIEVGDALYEFTASSAIPLLLMESFDVGALCCGVPSASYMIWCGFLNLLLRAVTRAPLLAAIWTTLAALITHWALALQQLTSLITGRALAIPLTLYEMVYSSSPEVTEFISFGLTWQYAHLIVTETVLFGFASSMFGIVLYVIIWKWRSERRFGLAVIIPIATIIMYSTSVTHWVLNVRYYTSFKQGAEGARSPYTPYTKQLTVALMALTSTNTILSDSVVLWRMCAVWSMARPALSFSGLLMMALLALNIANIIAVSDPELEATGITHNVHDSELIWTFGQSSLGQAVVFMSMGSNISATFLVALKAWMHRRHWAELARLGNRRTLVMRVMELLVESSIVYMGIWVLYCASFFRRITTQYSIQLTSFPIDAVDYLDAVMVQITTIYPLLVFIVLAVDKSQYTRGYEIALQRESPRKRTSGFAGPVAFSTDAECFNNASGQKITLPMIALNTDNGSDHMPK
;
A
#
# COMPACT_ATOMS: atom_id res chain seq x y z
N MET A 1 13.74 -47.78 -14.67
CA MET A 1 14.81 -47.60 -13.67
C MET A 1 14.19 -46.77 -12.58
N SER A 2 14.09 -47.29 -11.36
CA SER A 2 13.55 -46.50 -10.25
C SER A 2 14.59 -45.47 -9.83
N LEU A 3 14.16 -44.26 -9.45
CA LEU A 3 15.06 -43.22 -8.94
C LEU A 3 15.89 -43.69 -7.73
N SER A 4 15.38 -44.67 -6.97
CA SER A 4 16.11 -45.35 -5.89
C SER A 4 17.38 -46.09 -6.32
N ASP A 5 17.58 -46.30 -7.63
CA ASP A 5 18.73 -47.04 -8.16
C ASP A 5 19.86 -46.10 -8.63
N LEU A 6 19.67 -44.78 -8.54
CA LEU A 6 20.69 -43.80 -8.90
C LEU A 6 21.78 -43.76 -7.81
N ASN A 7 23.03 -43.65 -8.24
CA ASN A 7 24.12 -43.34 -7.33
C ASN A 7 24.04 -41.85 -6.92
N ASN A 8 24.58 -41.50 -5.76
CA ASN A 8 24.55 -40.14 -5.20
C ASN A 8 24.98 -39.06 -6.20
N THR A 9 26.01 -39.33 -7.03
CA THR A 9 26.46 -38.40 -8.07
C THR A 9 25.37 -38.10 -9.11
N ALA A 10 24.61 -39.12 -9.55
CA ALA A 10 23.54 -38.94 -10.51
C ALA A 10 22.32 -38.23 -9.90
N GLU A 11 22.06 -38.40 -8.60
CA GLU A 11 21.04 -37.63 -7.90
C GLU A 11 21.40 -36.14 -7.82
N ILE A 12 22.66 -35.82 -7.55
CA ILE A 12 23.18 -34.44 -7.54
C ILE A 12 23.05 -33.82 -8.94
N GLU A 13 23.51 -34.50 -9.99
CA GLU A 13 23.40 -34.00 -11.38
C GLU A 13 21.95 -33.71 -11.80
N VAL A 14 21.00 -34.57 -11.40
CA VAL A 14 19.57 -34.36 -11.65
C VAL A 14 19.03 -33.17 -10.85
N GLY A 15 19.46 -33.02 -9.60
CA GLY A 15 19.11 -31.88 -8.75
C GLY A 15 19.59 -30.55 -9.32
N ASP A 16 20.83 -30.49 -9.77
CA ASP A 16 21.44 -29.30 -10.37
C ASP A 16 20.72 -28.91 -11.66
N ALA A 17 20.45 -29.88 -12.55
CA ALA A 17 19.72 -29.64 -13.78
C ALA A 17 18.28 -29.15 -13.52
N LEU A 18 17.59 -29.73 -12.52
CA LEU A 18 16.26 -29.30 -12.13
C LEU A 18 16.29 -27.87 -11.58
N TYR A 19 17.25 -27.56 -10.73
CA TYR A 19 17.41 -26.23 -10.16
C TYR A 19 17.71 -25.19 -11.24
N GLU A 20 18.65 -25.47 -12.14
CA GLU A 20 18.99 -24.57 -13.25
C GLU A 20 17.76 -24.28 -14.11
N PHE A 21 16.99 -25.33 -14.45
CA PHE A 21 15.73 -25.19 -15.18
C PHE A 21 14.73 -24.33 -14.41
N THR A 22 14.53 -24.59 -13.12
CA THR A 22 13.60 -23.84 -12.28
C THR A 22 13.99 -22.37 -12.16
N ALA A 23 15.26 -22.08 -11.88
CA ALA A 23 15.76 -20.72 -11.70
C ALA A 23 15.80 -19.92 -13.00
N SER A 24 16.09 -20.56 -14.14
CA SER A 24 16.15 -19.90 -15.46
C SER A 24 14.79 -19.73 -16.13
N SER A 25 13.88 -20.69 -15.95
CA SER A 25 12.65 -20.78 -16.74
C SER A 25 11.38 -20.66 -15.91
N ALA A 26 11.27 -21.43 -14.82
CA ALA A 26 10.03 -21.47 -14.04
C ALA A 26 9.81 -20.21 -13.20
N ILE A 27 10.85 -19.69 -12.54
CA ILE A 27 10.72 -18.52 -11.66
C ILE A 27 10.33 -17.25 -12.43
N PRO A 28 10.96 -16.88 -13.57
CA PRO A 28 10.53 -15.72 -14.33
C PRO A 28 9.07 -15.77 -14.79
N LEU A 29 8.60 -16.95 -15.21
CA LEU A 29 7.20 -17.16 -15.58
C LEU A 29 6.28 -16.97 -14.37
N LEU A 30 6.63 -17.57 -13.24
CA LEU A 30 5.87 -17.44 -12.00
C LEU A 30 5.83 -15.99 -11.50
N LEU A 31 6.90 -15.21 -11.65
CA LEU A 31 6.92 -13.78 -11.31
C LEU A 31 5.95 -12.99 -12.19
N MET A 32 5.90 -13.27 -13.50
CA MET A 32 4.94 -12.65 -14.41
C MET A 32 3.50 -13.00 -14.03
N GLU A 33 3.20 -14.27 -13.79
CA GLU A 33 1.87 -14.71 -13.34
C GLU A 33 1.48 -14.08 -12.00
N SER A 34 2.44 -13.96 -11.08
CA SER A 34 2.24 -13.32 -9.77
C SER A 34 1.89 -11.84 -9.91
N PHE A 35 2.56 -11.12 -10.80
CA PHE A 35 2.25 -9.74 -11.12
C PHE A 35 0.82 -9.61 -11.67
N ASP A 36 0.46 -10.46 -12.63
CA ASP A 36 -0.87 -10.46 -13.24
C ASP A 36 -1.97 -10.77 -12.23
N VAL A 37 -1.77 -11.76 -11.35
CA VAL A 37 -2.71 -12.08 -10.26
C VAL A 37 -2.88 -10.88 -9.33
N GLY A 38 -1.78 -10.24 -8.92
CA GLY A 38 -1.80 -9.03 -8.12
C GLY A 38 -2.59 -7.89 -8.77
N ALA A 39 -2.31 -7.63 -10.04
CA ALA A 39 -2.97 -6.60 -10.83
C ALA A 39 -4.48 -6.87 -10.97
N LEU A 40 -4.86 -8.10 -11.27
CA LEU A 40 -6.26 -8.52 -11.39
C LEU A 40 -7.01 -8.46 -10.05
N CYS A 41 -6.35 -8.80 -8.93
CA CYS A 41 -6.91 -8.65 -7.59
C CYS A 41 -7.31 -7.21 -7.24
N CYS A 42 -6.62 -6.20 -7.81
CA CYS A 42 -7.02 -4.80 -7.70
C CYS A 42 -8.05 -4.39 -8.78
N GLY A 43 -7.77 -4.77 -10.02
CA GLY A 43 -8.53 -4.34 -11.19
C GLY A 43 -9.96 -4.87 -11.22
N VAL A 44 -10.18 -6.15 -10.88
CA VAL A 44 -11.51 -6.79 -10.92
C VAL A 44 -12.49 -6.17 -9.93
N PRO A 45 -12.16 -5.97 -8.64
CA PRO A 45 -13.06 -5.27 -7.72
C PRO A 45 -13.34 -3.82 -8.15
N SER A 46 -12.31 -3.11 -8.63
CA SER A 46 -12.44 -1.73 -9.10
C SER A 46 -13.36 -1.62 -10.32
N ALA A 47 -13.17 -2.49 -11.32
CA ALA A 47 -14.01 -2.56 -12.51
C ALA A 47 -15.45 -2.99 -12.15
N SER A 48 -15.61 -3.96 -11.26
CA SER A 48 -16.91 -4.39 -10.75
C SER A 48 -17.67 -3.24 -10.10
N TYR A 49 -16.98 -2.44 -9.28
CA TYR A 49 -17.54 -1.25 -8.66
C TYR A 49 -17.98 -0.21 -9.71
N MET A 50 -17.15 0.04 -10.73
CA MET A 50 -17.50 0.97 -11.82
C MET A 50 -18.71 0.50 -12.65
N ILE A 51 -18.80 -0.81 -12.94
CA ILE A 51 -19.95 -1.42 -13.60
C ILE A 51 -21.21 -1.27 -12.73
N TRP A 52 -21.09 -1.55 -11.42
CA TRP A 52 -22.20 -1.50 -10.48
C TRP A 52 -22.76 -0.09 -10.30
N CYS A 53 -21.88 0.91 -10.13
CA CYS A 53 -22.26 2.31 -9.99
C CYS A 53 -22.87 2.91 -11.27
N GLY A 54 -22.94 2.14 -12.36
CA GLY A 54 -23.60 2.56 -13.57
C GLY A 54 -22.82 3.59 -14.38
N PHE A 55 -21.52 3.74 -14.10
CA PHE A 55 -20.63 4.55 -14.94
C PHE A 55 -20.64 4.05 -16.39
N LEU A 56 -20.76 2.72 -16.56
CA LEU A 56 -20.82 2.06 -17.86
C LEU A 56 -22.25 1.90 -18.44
N ASN A 57 -23.28 2.48 -17.79
CA ASN A 57 -24.68 2.36 -18.25
C ASN A 57 -24.94 3.00 -19.60
N LEU A 58 -24.08 3.93 -20.04
CA LEU A 58 -24.20 4.51 -21.37
C LEU A 58 -23.82 3.51 -22.47
N LEU A 59 -22.94 2.55 -22.16
CA LEU A 59 -22.41 1.58 -23.11
C LEU A 59 -23.17 0.25 -23.09
N LEU A 60 -23.50 -0.28 -21.91
CA LEU A 60 -24.27 -1.52 -21.78
C LEU A 60 -25.77 -1.23 -21.66
N ARG A 61 -26.45 -1.14 -22.81
CA ARG A 61 -27.92 -1.24 -22.86
C ARG A 61 -28.34 -2.67 -22.50
N ALA A 62 -29.22 -2.78 -21.52
CA ALA A 62 -30.16 -3.89 -21.27
C ALA A 62 -29.64 -5.32 -21.02
N VAL A 63 -28.33 -5.60 -21.03
CA VAL A 63 -27.82 -6.92 -20.61
C VAL A 63 -27.69 -6.99 -19.09
N THR A 64 -28.11 -8.12 -18.52
CA THR A 64 -28.07 -8.45 -17.09
C THR A 64 -26.64 -8.28 -16.54
N ARG A 65 -26.43 -7.32 -15.63
CA ARG A 65 -25.12 -7.02 -15.01
C ARG A 65 -24.58 -8.19 -14.16
N ALA A 66 -25.48 -8.95 -13.55
CA ALA A 66 -25.15 -10.04 -12.63
C ALA A 66 -24.29 -11.14 -13.28
N PRO A 67 -24.64 -11.73 -14.44
CA PRO A 67 -23.80 -12.76 -15.07
C PRO A 67 -22.45 -12.25 -15.53
N LEU A 68 -22.33 -10.97 -15.96
CA LEU A 68 -21.03 -10.39 -16.30
C LEU A 68 -20.14 -10.28 -15.07
N LEU A 69 -20.66 -9.74 -13.97
CA LEU A 69 -19.92 -9.67 -12.71
C LEU A 69 -19.55 -11.08 -12.23
N ALA A 70 -20.49 -12.01 -12.23
CA ALA A 70 -20.22 -13.40 -11.85
C ALA A 70 -19.09 -13.99 -12.71
N ALA A 71 -19.14 -13.83 -14.04
CA ALA A 71 -18.11 -14.34 -14.94
C ALA A 71 -16.72 -13.75 -14.67
N ILE A 72 -16.63 -12.45 -14.38
CA ILE A 72 -15.35 -11.80 -14.04
C ILE A 72 -14.80 -12.36 -12.73
N TRP A 73 -15.63 -12.48 -11.69
CA TRP A 73 -15.21 -13.01 -10.39
C TRP A 73 -14.85 -14.49 -10.44
N THR A 74 -15.58 -15.32 -11.21
CA THR A 74 -15.22 -16.73 -11.42
C THR A 74 -13.90 -16.87 -12.16
N THR A 75 -13.64 -16.00 -13.15
CA THR A 75 -12.37 -15.99 -13.88
C THR A 75 -11.21 -15.61 -12.96
N LEU A 76 -11.38 -14.59 -12.11
CA LEU A 76 -10.38 -14.22 -11.11
C LEU A 76 -10.10 -15.39 -10.15
N ALA A 77 -11.15 -16.06 -9.64
CA ALA A 77 -10.99 -17.21 -8.75
C ALA A 77 -10.26 -18.37 -9.44
N ALA A 78 -10.57 -18.65 -10.72
CA ALA A 78 -9.88 -19.66 -11.50
C ALA A 78 -8.39 -19.32 -11.71
N LEU A 79 -8.06 -18.05 -11.95
CA LEU A 79 -6.67 -17.60 -12.09
C LEU A 79 -5.89 -17.67 -10.77
N ILE A 80 -6.49 -17.25 -9.66
CA ILE A 80 -5.86 -17.36 -8.31
C ILE A 80 -5.62 -18.84 -7.96
N THR A 81 -6.60 -19.71 -8.23
CA THR A 81 -6.44 -21.15 -7.96
C THR A 81 -5.38 -21.78 -8.87
N HIS A 82 -5.32 -21.40 -10.14
CA HIS A 82 -4.26 -21.83 -11.05
C HIS A 82 -2.88 -21.40 -10.55
N TRP A 83 -2.70 -20.12 -10.22
CA TRP A 83 -1.45 -19.59 -9.67
C TRP A 83 -1.03 -20.27 -8.37
N ALA A 84 -1.98 -20.49 -7.45
CA ALA A 84 -1.68 -21.17 -6.19
C ALA A 84 -1.24 -22.63 -6.40
N LEU A 85 -1.89 -23.34 -7.34
CA LEU A 85 -1.48 -24.70 -7.72
C LEU A 85 -0.12 -24.71 -8.42
N ALA A 86 0.18 -23.73 -9.29
CA ALA A 86 1.48 -23.58 -9.94
C ALA A 86 2.61 -23.34 -8.91
N LEU A 87 2.39 -22.44 -7.95
CA LEU A 87 3.31 -22.19 -6.84
C LEU A 87 3.51 -23.45 -5.99
N GLN A 88 2.44 -24.18 -5.68
CA GLN A 88 2.53 -25.43 -4.91
C GLN A 88 3.27 -26.52 -5.68
N GLN A 89 3.03 -26.66 -6.99
CA GLN A 89 3.73 -27.61 -7.85
C GLN A 89 5.22 -27.28 -7.93
N LEU A 90 5.57 -26.01 -8.10
CA LEU A 90 6.96 -25.55 -8.10
C LEU A 90 7.64 -25.86 -6.75
N THR A 91 6.95 -25.56 -5.65
CA THR A 91 7.42 -25.92 -4.30
C THR A 91 7.63 -27.43 -4.16
N SER A 92 6.71 -28.25 -4.67
CA SER A 92 6.83 -29.72 -4.61
C SER A 92 7.96 -30.27 -5.47
N LEU A 93 8.27 -29.62 -6.59
CA LEU A 93 9.38 -29.99 -7.47
C LEU A 93 10.72 -29.71 -6.79
N ILE A 94 10.89 -28.50 -6.25
CA ILE A 94 12.16 -28.06 -5.64
C ILE A 94 12.45 -28.75 -4.32
N THR A 95 11.42 -29.08 -3.54
CA THR A 95 11.59 -29.84 -2.29
C THR A 95 11.95 -31.32 -2.51
N GLY A 96 12.12 -31.77 -3.76
CA GLY A 96 12.40 -33.16 -4.11
C GLY A 96 11.21 -34.11 -3.88
N ARG A 97 10.10 -33.61 -3.30
CA ARG A 97 8.91 -34.40 -2.99
C ARG A 97 8.28 -35.02 -4.23
N ALA A 98 8.32 -34.32 -5.37
CA ALA A 98 7.83 -34.84 -6.64
C ALA A 98 8.67 -36.00 -7.20
N LEU A 99 9.97 -36.05 -6.85
CA LEU A 99 10.90 -37.08 -7.31
C LEU A 99 10.98 -38.29 -6.35
N ALA A 100 10.33 -38.20 -5.18
CA ALA A 100 10.42 -39.18 -4.11
C ALA A 100 11.85 -39.49 -3.65
N ILE A 101 12.80 -38.58 -3.89
CA ILE A 101 14.15 -38.63 -3.33
C ILE A 101 14.06 -37.96 -1.96
N PRO A 102 14.15 -38.72 -0.84
CA PRO A 102 14.30 -38.10 0.46
C PRO A 102 15.71 -37.49 0.50
N LEU A 103 15.84 -36.24 0.08
CA LEU A 103 17.06 -35.46 0.25
C LEU A 103 17.28 -35.19 1.75
N THR A 104 17.61 -36.22 2.52
CA THR A 104 17.97 -36.04 3.93
C THR A 104 19.43 -35.61 4.01
N LEU A 105 19.64 -34.29 4.08
CA LEU A 105 20.92 -33.59 4.17
C LEU A 105 21.85 -34.12 5.28
N TYR A 106 21.32 -34.85 6.28
CA TYR A 106 22.11 -35.41 7.36
C TYR A 106 23.27 -36.28 6.87
N GLU A 107 23.11 -37.03 5.79
CA GLU A 107 24.19 -37.86 5.23
C GLU A 107 25.19 -37.04 4.39
N MET A 108 24.73 -35.96 3.74
CA MET A 108 25.58 -35.12 2.89
C MET A 108 26.44 -34.10 3.66
N VAL A 109 25.95 -33.50 4.75
CA VAL A 109 26.73 -32.49 5.53
C VAL A 109 28.03 -33.07 6.11
N TYR A 110 28.07 -34.36 6.41
CA TYR A 110 29.29 -34.99 6.90
C TYR A 110 30.36 -35.15 5.82
N SER A 111 29.97 -35.14 4.54
CA SER A 111 30.91 -35.01 3.44
C SER A 111 31.19 -33.52 3.24
N SER A 112 32.39 -33.06 3.60
CA SER A 112 32.81 -31.66 3.43
C SER A 112 33.08 -31.32 1.95
N SER A 113 32.23 -31.78 1.03
CA SER A 113 32.41 -31.61 -0.41
C SER A 113 31.92 -30.22 -0.84
N PRO A 114 32.54 -29.62 -1.89
CA PRO A 114 32.07 -28.36 -2.47
C PRO A 114 30.60 -28.42 -2.93
N GLU A 115 30.10 -29.60 -3.30
CA GLU A 115 28.72 -29.86 -3.73
C GLU A 115 27.70 -29.49 -2.63
N VAL A 116 28.03 -29.72 -1.35
CA VAL A 116 27.15 -29.37 -0.22
C VAL A 116 26.97 -27.84 -0.11
N THR A 117 27.99 -27.06 -0.45
CA THR A 117 27.93 -25.59 -0.38
C THR A 117 27.03 -25.02 -1.47
N GLU A 118 27.10 -25.60 -2.67
CA GLU A 118 26.23 -25.26 -3.80
C GLU A 118 24.77 -25.60 -3.46
N PHE A 119 24.53 -26.77 -2.89
CA PHE A 119 23.20 -27.18 -2.44
C PHE A 119 22.59 -26.22 -1.38
N ILE A 120 23.37 -25.80 -0.39
CA ILE A 120 22.92 -24.80 0.61
C ILE A 120 22.56 -23.46 -0.07
N SER A 121 23.36 -23.04 -1.05
CA SER A 121 23.12 -21.80 -1.80
C SER A 121 21.82 -21.85 -2.62
N PHE A 122 21.47 -23.03 -3.16
CA PHE A 122 20.18 -23.26 -3.81
C PHE A 122 19.02 -23.16 -2.84
N GLY A 123 19.15 -23.76 -1.64
CA GLY A 123 18.14 -23.64 -0.59
C GLY A 123 17.84 -22.18 -0.24
N LEU A 124 18.88 -21.37 -0.03
CA LEU A 124 18.72 -19.93 0.21
C LEU A 124 18.08 -19.19 -0.97
N THR A 125 18.52 -19.48 -2.20
CA THR A 125 17.95 -18.85 -3.41
C THR A 125 16.45 -19.15 -3.54
N TRP A 126 16.02 -20.34 -3.13
CA TRP A 126 14.60 -20.70 -3.10
C TRP A 126 13.80 -19.95 -2.03
N GLN A 127 14.37 -19.75 -0.84
CA GLN A 127 13.74 -18.93 0.20
C GLN A 127 13.50 -17.50 -0.31
N TYR A 128 14.49 -16.91 -0.97
CA TYR A 128 14.33 -15.61 -1.65
C TYR A 128 13.26 -15.65 -2.75
N ALA A 129 13.17 -16.74 -3.52
CA ALA A 129 12.17 -16.90 -4.57
C ALA A 129 10.73 -16.81 -4.03
N HIS A 130 10.46 -17.37 -2.84
CA HIS A 130 9.16 -17.24 -2.18
C HIS A 130 8.83 -15.78 -1.82
N LEU A 131 9.80 -15.07 -1.23
CA LEU A 131 9.62 -13.68 -0.82
C LEU A 131 9.36 -12.78 -2.02
N ILE A 132 10.15 -12.90 -3.08
CA ILE A 132 10.00 -12.09 -4.29
C ILE A 132 8.69 -12.39 -5.02
N VAL A 133 8.20 -13.63 -5.01
CA VAL A 133 6.87 -13.97 -5.55
C VAL A 133 5.77 -13.21 -4.80
N THR A 134 5.81 -13.21 -3.46
CA THR A 134 4.82 -12.48 -2.65
C THR A 134 4.90 -10.96 -2.84
N GLU A 135 6.12 -10.41 -2.90
CA GLU A 135 6.33 -8.99 -3.22
C GLU A 135 5.78 -8.65 -4.61
N THR A 136 5.98 -9.53 -5.60
CA THR A 136 5.54 -9.31 -6.99
C THR A 136 4.01 -9.29 -7.11
N VAL A 137 3.29 -10.13 -6.35
CA VAL A 137 1.82 -10.03 -6.25
C VAL A 137 1.40 -8.66 -5.74
N LEU A 138 2.01 -8.17 -4.65
CA LEU A 138 1.66 -6.87 -4.09
C LEU A 138 2.11 -5.71 -4.98
N PHE A 139 3.21 -5.86 -5.71
CA PHE A 139 3.67 -4.90 -6.71
C PHE A 139 2.70 -4.79 -7.89
N GLY A 140 2.15 -5.92 -8.37
CA GLY A 140 1.09 -5.93 -9.38
C GLY A 140 -0.18 -5.21 -8.90
N PHE A 141 -0.57 -5.46 -7.64
CA PHE A 141 -1.68 -4.77 -6.99
C PHE A 141 -1.44 -3.26 -6.90
N ALA A 142 -0.26 -2.84 -6.42
CA ALA A 142 0.14 -1.44 -6.31
C ALA A 142 0.17 -0.75 -7.68
N SER A 143 0.67 -1.42 -8.71
CA SER A 143 0.74 -0.91 -10.09
C SER A 143 -0.65 -0.64 -10.67
N SER A 144 -1.61 -1.53 -10.42
CA SER A 144 -3.00 -1.33 -10.84
C SER A 144 -3.66 -0.14 -10.10
N MET A 145 -3.44 -0.03 -8.79
CA MET A 145 -3.91 1.13 -8.02
C MET A 145 -3.29 2.44 -8.51
N PHE A 146 -1.99 2.44 -8.79
CA PHE A 146 -1.29 3.59 -9.34
C PHE A 146 -1.89 4.00 -10.69
N GLY A 147 -2.17 3.04 -11.57
CA GLY A 147 -2.86 3.29 -12.84
C GLY A 147 -4.23 3.95 -12.66
N ILE A 148 -5.04 3.48 -11.69
CA ILE A 148 -6.34 4.07 -11.35
C ILE A 148 -6.17 5.50 -10.83
N VAL A 149 -5.24 5.73 -9.89
CA VAL A 149 -4.96 7.06 -9.34
C VAL A 149 -4.51 8.03 -10.43
N LEU A 150 -3.57 7.60 -11.28
CA LEU A 150 -3.05 8.40 -12.38
C LEU A 150 -4.16 8.76 -13.38
N TYR A 151 -5.02 7.80 -13.73
CA TYR A 151 -6.20 8.04 -14.58
C TYR A 151 -7.11 9.11 -13.97
N VAL A 152 -7.41 9.01 -12.68
CA VAL A 152 -8.28 9.98 -11.99
C VAL A 152 -7.62 11.36 -11.89
N ILE A 153 -6.32 11.44 -11.66
CA ILE A 153 -5.56 12.70 -11.65
C ILE A 153 -5.61 13.37 -13.03
N ILE A 154 -5.31 12.63 -14.11
CA ILE A 154 -5.31 13.14 -15.48
C ILE A 154 -6.72 13.62 -15.86
N TRP A 155 -7.75 12.83 -15.53
CA TRP A 155 -9.14 13.20 -15.77
C TRP A 155 -9.51 14.52 -15.07
N LYS A 156 -9.15 14.65 -13.79
CA LYS A 156 -9.41 15.88 -13.02
C LYS A 156 -8.64 17.07 -13.55
N TRP A 157 -7.39 16.89 -13.96
CA TRP A 157 -6.58 17.97 -14.50
C TRP A 157 -7.19 18.55 -15.79
N ARG A 158 -7.80 17.70 -16.64
CA ARG A 158 -8.53 18.17 -17.82
C ARG A 158 -9.79 18.97 -17.47
N SER A 159 -10.48 18.61 -16.39
CA SER A 159 -11.76 19.24 -16.00
C SER A 159 -11.61 20.52 -15.18
N GLU A 160 -10.58 20.63 -14.33
CA GLU A 160 -10.42 21.72 -13.38
C GLU A 160 -9.08 22.44 -13.58
N ARG A 161 -9.10 23.66 -14.13
CA ARG A 161 -7.92 24.50 -14.40
C ARG A 161 -7.25 25.12 -13.17
N ARG A 162 -7.49 24.62 -11.94
CA ARG A 162 -6.95 25.21 -10.69
C ARG A 162 -5.74 24.42 -10.17
N PHE A 163 -4.57 25.08 -10.16
CA PHE A 163 -3.25 24.45 -10.07
C PHE A 163 -2.61 24.33 -8.66
N GLY A 164 -3.12 25.00 -7.61
CA GLY A 164 -2.33 25.20 -6.38
C GLY A 164 -2.05 23.95 -5.53
N LEU A 165 -3.06 23.44 -4.82
CA LEU A 165 -2.92 22.32 -3.86
C LEU A 165 -3.07 20.93 -4.49
N ALA A 166 -3.48 20.88 -5.76
CA ALA A 166 -3.73 19.63 -6.48
C ALA A 166 -2.46 18.89 -6.91
N VAL A 167 -1.29 19.54 -6.85
CA VAL A 167 -0.02 19.01 -7.39
C VAL A 167 0.72 18.11 -6.39
N ILE A 168 0.51 18.30 -5.07
CA ILE A 168 1.23 17.54 -4.04
C ILE A 168 0.90 16.05 -4.08
N ILE A 169 -0.38 15.69 -4.20
CA ILE A 169 -0.85 14.30 -4.23
C ILE A 169 -0.25 13.51 -5.42
N PRO A 170 -0.29 14.01 -6.67
CA PRO A 170 0.39 13.38 -7.80
C PRO A 170 1.89 13.18 -7.59
N ILE A 171 2.60 14.20 -7.08
CA ILE A 171 4.05 14.10 -6.85
C ILE A 171 4.35 13.01 -5.83
N ALA A 172 3.67 13.03 -4.68
CA ALA A 172 3.84 12.00 -3.65
C ALA A 172 3.56 10.59 -4.21
N THR A 173 2.48 10.46 -4.99
CA THR A 173 2.10 9.20 -5.63
C THR A 173 3.17 8.69 -6.60
N ILE A 174 3.73 9.56 -7.44
CA ILE A 174 4.79 9.20 -8.39
C ILE A 174 6.07 8.80 -7.65
N ILE A 175 6.48 9.54 -6.61
CA ILE A 175 7.66 9.23 -5.82
C ILE A 175 7.50 7.88 -5.12
N MET A 176 6.36 7.64 -4.48
CA MET A 176 6.10 6.39 -3.76
C MET A 176 6.11 5.18 -4.70
N TYR A 177 5.43 5.30 -5.84
CA TYR A 177 5.40 4.23 -6.84
C TYR A 177 6.79 3.99 -7.45
N SER A 178 7.53 5.04 -7.78
CA SER A 178 8.89 4.92 -8.33
C SER A 178 9.84 4.23 -7.34
N THR A 179 9.72 4.55 -6.05
CA THR A 179 10.45 3.89 -4.96
C THR A 179 10.11 2.41 -4.86
N SER A 180 8.83 2.04 -4.96
CA SER A 180 8.35 0.65 -4.94
C SER A 180 8.81 -0.14 -6.18
N VAL A 181 8.78 0.46 -7.38
CA VAL A 181 9.33 -0.13 -8.61
C VAL A 181 10.83 -0.38 -8.46
N THR A 182 11.56 0.63 -7.98
CA THR A 182 13.01 0.53 -7.79
C THR A 182 13.34 -0.56 -6.78
N HIS A 183 12.62 -0.63 -5.66
CA HIS A 183 12.81 -1.67 -4.65
C HIS A 183 12.60 -3.07 -5.23
N TRP A 184 11.50 -3.28 -5.95
CA TRP A 184 11.22 -4.56 -6.60
C TRP A 184 12.33 -4.93 -7.61
N VAL A 185 12.78 -3.99 -8.44
CA VAL A 185 13.90 -4.23 -9.38
C VAL A 185 15.18 -4.60 -8.64
N LEU A 186 15.50 -3.94 -7.53
CA LEU A 186 16.68 -4.27 -6.72
C LEU A 186 16.53 -5.66 -6.08
N ASN A 187 15.35 -6.06 -5.61
CA ASN A 187 15.10 -7.41 -5.09
C ASN A 187 15.22 -8.49 -6.17
N VAL A 188 14.73 -8.26 -7.39
CA VAL A 188 14.99 -9.16 -8.54
C VAL A 188 16.49 -9.27 -8.80
N ARG A 189 17.22 -8.15 -8.78
CA ARG A 189 18.68 -8.14 -8.95
C ARG A 189 19.40 -8.89 -7.83
N TYR A 190 18.94 -8.74 -6.58
CA TYR A 190 19.47 -9.47 -5.44
C TYR A 190 19.32 -10.97 -5.64
N TYR A 191 18.11 -11.41 -5.98
CA TYR A 191 17.81 -12.81 -6.31
C TYR A 191 18.72 -13.35 -7.43
N THR A 192 18.90 -12.60 -8.53
CA THR A 192 19.79 -13.04 -9.62
C THR A 192 21.26 -13.13 -9.20
N SER A 193 21.68 -12.32 -8.23
CA SER A 193 23.05 -12.34 -7.71
C SER A 193 23.29 -13.57 -6.83
N PHE A 194 22.30 -13.97 -6.02
CA PHE A 194 22.34 -15.23 -5.27
C PHE A 194 22.41 -16.44 -6.19
N LYS A 195 21.61 -16.45 -7.25
CA LYS A 195 21.67 -17.49 -8.28
C LYS A 195 23.09 -17.64 -8.86
N GLN A 196 23.72 -16.53 -9.26
CA GLN A 196 25.08 -16.55 -9.83
C GLN A 196 26.15 -16.97 -8.82
N GLY A 197 25.96 -16.67 -7.53
CA GLY A 197 26.84 -17.12 -6.47
C GLY A 197 26.76 -18.64 -6.25
N ALA A 198 25.57 -19.22 -6.42
CA ALA A 198 25.37 -20.66 -6.32
C ALA A 198 26.09 -21.44 -7.43
N GLU A 199 26.14 -20.91 -8.66
CA GLU A 199 26.84 -21.51 -9.82
C GLU A 199 28.39 -21.45 -9.73
N GLY A 200 28.95 -21.20 -8.54
CA GLY A 200 30.40 -21.17 -8.30
C GLY A 200 31.16 -20.01 -8.96
N ALA A 201 30.46 -19.09 -9.63
CA ALA A 201 31.08 -18.01 -10.40
C ALA A 201 31.70 -16.91 -9.52
N ARG A 202 31.18 -16.70 -8.30
CA ARG A 202 31.66 -15.69 -7.34
C ARG A 202 31.33 -16.11 -5.90
N SER A 203 32.21 -15.78 -4.96
CA SER A 203 31.90 -15.88 -3.53
C SER A 203 30.62 -15.08 -3.22
N PRO A 204 29.61 -15.66 -2.53
CA PRO A 204 28.35 -14.99 -2.23
C PRO A 204 28.51 -13.75 -1.32
N TYR A 205 29.64 -13.64 -0.62
CA TYR A 205 29.98 -12.49 0.22
C TYR A 205 30.83 -11.47 -0.56
N THR A 206 30.19 -10.73 -1.46
CA THR A 206 30.83 -9.57 -2.09
C THR A 206 30.33 -8.26 -1.47
N PRO A 207 31.16 -7.19 -1.41
CA PRO A 207 30.74 -5.86 -0.94
C PRO A 207 29.54 -5.26 -1.69
N TYR A 208 29.14 -5.86 -2.82
CA TYR A 208 27.95 -5.51 -3.58
C TYR A 208 26.65 -5.75 -2.81
N THR A 209 26.56 -6.80 -1.98
CA THR A 209 25.35 -7.11 -1.22
C THR A 209 25.05 -6.03 -0.19
N LYS A 210 26.08 -5.51 0.51
CA LYS A 210 25.91 -4.43 1.50
C LYS A 210 25.31 -3.16 0.86
N GLN A 211 25.80 -2.75 -0.30
CA GLN A 211 25.28 -1.57 -0.99
C GLN A 211 23.81 -1.74 -1.38
N LEU A 212 23.44 -2.93 -1.86
CA LEU A 212 22.06 -3.23 -2.23
C LEU A 212 21.14 -3.24 -1.01
N THR A 213 21.57 -3.82 0.10
CA THR A 213 20.83 -3.83 1.36
C THR A 213 20.58 -2.41 1.88
N VAL A 214 21.61 -1.54 1.88
CA VAL A 214 21.46 -0.13 2.26
C VAL A 214 20.49 0.59 1.32
N ALA A 215 20.54 0.30 0.01
CA ALA A 215 19.63 0.88 -0.96
C ALA A 215 18.17 0.42 -0.74
N LEU A 216 17.94 -0.88 -0.53
CA LEU A 216 16.62 -1.44 -0.21
C LEU A 216 16.05 -0.82 1.06
N MET A 217 16.87 -0.71 2.11
CA MET A 217 16.50 -0.05 3.35
C MET A 217 16.11 1.43 3.12
N ALA A 218 16.91 2.18 2.37
CA ALA A 218 16.63 3.58 2.08
C ALA A 218 15.33 3.76 1.28
N LEU A 219 15.05 2.88 0.33
CA LEU A 219 13.79 2.88 -0.45
C LEU A 219 12.60 2.57 0.47
N THR A 220 12.70 1.54 1.30
CA THR A 220 11.65 1.18 2.27
C THR A 220 11.42 2.31 3.28
N SER A 221 12.48 2.88 3.85
CA SER A 221 12.39 4.07 4.72
C SER A 221 11.70 5.25 4.04
N THR A 222 12.03 5.53 2.78
CA THR A 222 11.39 6.62 2.01
C THR A 222 9.90 6.40 1.87
N ASN A 223 9.47 5.18 1.51
CA ASN A 223 8.06 4.85 1.38
C ASN A 223 7.32 4.83 2.72
N THR A 224 7.94 4.37 3.80
CA THR A 224 7.39 4.46 5.16
C THR A 224 7.16 5.90 5.58
N ILE A 225 8.16 6.79 5.40
CA ILE A 225 8.05 8.22 5.72
C ILE A 225 6.93 8.88 4.91
N LEU A 226 6.83 8.59 3.61
CA LEU A 226 5.78 9.14 2.75
C LEU A 226 4.39 8.61 3.14
N SER A 227 4.28 7.32 3.47
CA SER A 227 3.02 6.72 3.94
C SER A 227 2.53 7.38 5.24
N ASP A 228 3.42 7.51 6.23
CA ASP A 228 3.09 8.16 7.51
C ASP A 228 2.78 9.65 7.33
N SER A 229 3.46 10.32 6.40
CA SER A 229 3.15 11.70 6.01
C SER A 229 1.71 11.84 5.54
N VAL A 230 1.19 10.88 4.75
CA VAL A 230 -0.20 10.90 4.26
C VAL A 230 -1.19 10.67 5.40
N VAL A 231 -0.87 9.80 6.36
CA VAL A 231 -1.69 9.56 7.56
C VAL A 231 -1.78 10.82 8.43
N LEU A 232 -0.63 11.44 8.71
CA LEU A 232 -0.56 12.64 9.52
C LEU A 232 -1.18 13.84 8.80
N TRP A 233 -0.98 13.97 7.49
CA TRP A 233 -1.66 14.97 6.67
C TRP A 233 -3.18 14.83 6.77
N ARG A 234 -3.73 13.61 6.70
CA ARG A 234 -5.16 13.37 6.88
C ARG A 234 -5.62 13.88 8.24
N MET A 235 -4.91 13.53 9.32
CA MET A 235 -5.23 14.03 10.65
C MET A 235 -5.26 15.56 10.66
N CYS A 236 -4.24 16.23 10.12
CA CYS A 236 -4.21 17.70 10.06
C CYS A 236 -5.39 18.28 9.25
N ALA A 237 -5.74 17.65 8.12
CA ALA A 237 -6.87 18.06 7.29
C ALA A 237 -8.21 17.96 8.04
N VAL A 238 -8.43 16.88 8.78
CA VAL A 238 -9.63 16.65 9.62
C VAL A 238 -9.74 17.67 10.75
N TRP A 239 -8.60 18.13 11.27
CA TRP A 239 -8.52 19.15 12.31
C TRP A 239 -8.43 20.58 11.76
N SER A 240 -8.77 20.78 10.48
CA SER A 240 -8.76 22.09 9.82
C SER A 240 -7.42 22.83 9.96
N MET A 241 -6.31 22.10 9.96
CA MET A 241 -4.96 22.64 10.16
C MET A 241 -4.79 23.41 11.48
N ALA A 242 -5.51 23.01 12.54
CA ALA A 242 -5.31 23.57 13.87
C ALA A 242 -3.85 23.45 14.29
N ARG A 243 -3.28 24.55 14.82
CA ARG A 243 -1.88 24.65 15.28
C ARG A 243 -1.40 23.45 16.12
N PRO A 244 -2.15 22.93 17.12
CA PRO A 244 -1.70 21.78 17.89
C PRO A 244 -1.57 20.50 17.05
N ALA A 245 -2.52 20.22 16.15
CA ALA A 245 -2.47 19.04 15.30
C ALA A 245 -1.30 19.13 14.28
N LEU A 246 -1.05 20.33 13.75
CA LEU A 246 0.08 20.59 12.85
C LEU A 246 1.42 20.45 13.57
N SER A 247 1.55 21.01 14.78
CA SER A 247 2.75 20.89 15.61
C SER A 247 3.05 19.43 15.97
N PHE A 248 2.02 18.68 16.39
CA PHE A 248 2.13 17.27 16.71
C PHE A 248 2.57 16.44 15.49
N SER A 249 1.94 16.65 14.33
CA SER A 249 2.34 16.00 13.07
C SER A 249 3.78 16.34 12.69
N GLY A 250 4.18 17.61 12.80
CA GLY A 250 5.55 18.04 12.48
C GLY A 250 6.58 17.36 13.38
N LEU A 251 6.30 17.27 14.69
CA LEU A 251 7.19 16.61 15.65
C LEU A 251 7.34 15.11 15.34
N LEU A 252 6.23 14.41 15.07
CA LEU A 252 6.26 12.99 14.71
C LEU A 252 7.02 12.75 13.41
N MET A 253 6.80 13.58 12.39
CA MET A 253 7.52 13.49 11.12
C MET A 253 9.02 13.73 11.28
N MET A 254 9.41 14.73 12.08
CA MET A 254 10.82 15.00 12.37
C MET A 254 11.50 13.84 13.09
N ALA A 255 10.81 13.25 14.08
CA ALA A 255 11.33 12.08 14.79
C ALA A 255 11.47 10.85 13.88
N LEU A 256 10.46 10.57 13.04
CA LEU A 256 10.53 9.48 12.06
C LEU A 256 11.66 9.68 11.06
N LEU A 257 11.83 10.90 10.53
CA LEU A 257 12.90 11.21 9.60
C LEU A 257 14.27 11.02 10.26
N ALA A 258 14.46 11.53 11.48
CA ALA A 258 15.70 11.39 12.23
C ALA A 258 16.04 9.93 12.52
N LEU A 259 15.05 9.13 12.96
CA LEU A 259 15.25 7.70 13.25
C LEU A 259 15.58 6.90 11.99
N ASN A 260 14.92 7.18 10.85
CA ASN A 260 15.23 6.51 9.59
C ASN A 260 16.65 6.85 9.10
N ILE A 261 17.05 8.12 9.16
CA ILE A 261 18.42 8.53 8.78
C ILE A 261 19.44 7.85 9.71
N ALA A 262 19.20 7.85 11.02
CA ALA A 262 20.07 7.18 11.98
C ALA A 262 20.19 5.67 11.71
N ASN A 263 19.09 5.00 11.37
CA ASN A 263 19.09 3.58 11.01
C ASN A 263 19.93 3.31 9.74
N ILE A 264 19.75 4.11 8.69
CA ILE A 264 20.51 3.97 7.44
C ILE A 264 22.01 4.18 7.70
N ILE A 265 22.38 5.18 8.49
CA ILE A 265 23.79 5.44 8.85
C ILE A 265 24.35 4.24 9.62
N ALA A 266 23.63 3.73 10.63
CA ALA A 266 24.06 2.61 11.45
C ALA A 266 24.30 1.34 10.62
N VAL A 267 23.47 1.07 9.62
CA VAL A 267 23.63 -0.11 8.73
C VAL A 267 24.72 0.10 7.69
N SER A 268 24.98 1.34 7.28
CA SER A 268 26.03 1.64 6.31
C SER A 268 27.45 1.51 6.90
N ASP A 269 27.62 1.75 8.20
CA ASP A 269 28.93 1.84 8.86
C ASP A 269 29.36 0.50 9.51
N PRO A 270 30.40 -0.17 8.97
CA PRO A 270 30.88 -1.45 9.51
C PRO A 270 31.55 -1.33 10.89
N GLU A 271 32.07 -0.15 11.26
CA GLU A 271 32.71 0.04 12.57
C GLU A 271 31.66 0.14 13.68
N LEU A 272 30.53 0.80 13.41
CA LEU A 272 29.39 0.84 14.34
C LEU A 272 28.80 -0.55 14.57
N GLU A 273 28.73 -1.39 13.53
CA GLU A 273 28.31 -2.79 13.62
C GLU A 273 29.21 -3.57 14.60
N ALA A 274 30.53 -3.37 14.50
CA ALA A 274 31.51 -4.02 15.39
C ALA A 274 31.44 -3.55 16.85
N THR A 275 30.97 -2.32 17.12
CA THR A 275 30.84 -1.80 18.50
C THR A 275 29.66 -2.38 19.29
N GLY A 276 28.88 -3.30 18.71
CA GLY A 276 27.89 -4.06 19.46
C GLY A 276 26.59 -3.31 19.72
N ILE A 277 26.15 -2.45 18.79
CA ILE A 277 24.72 -2.10 18.71
C ILE A 277 23.98 -3.42 18.62
N THR A 278 23.24 -3.74 19.69
CA THR A 278 22.73 -5.07 20.00
C THR A 278 21.99 -5.67 18.81
N HIS A 279 22.63 -6.58 18.08
CA HIS A 279 21.96 -7.43 17.11
C HIS A 279 20.89 -8.23 17.85
N ASN A 280 19.66 -8.19 17.34
CA ASN A 280 18.61 -9.03 17.86
C ASN A 280 18.92 -10.50 17.51
N VAL A 281 19.54 -11.23 18.43
CA VAL A 281 19.93 -12.65 18.23
C VAL A 281 18.71 -13.54 17.94
N HIS A 282 17.51 -13.08 18.26
CA HIS A 282 16.28 -13.81 17.99
C HIS A 282 15.76 -13.62 16.56
N ASP A 283 16.25 -12.61 15.84
CA ASP A 283 15.84 -12.30 14.48
C ASP A 283 16.84 -12.86 13.48
N SER A 284 16.36 -13.73 12.60
CA SER A 284 17.14 -14.31 11.51
C SER A 284 16.62 -13.79 10.19
N GLU A 285 16.51 -12.46 10.07
CA GLU A 285 15.97 -11.81 8.88
C GLU A 285 16.85 -12.11 7.67
N LEU A 286 16.22 -12.60 6.60
CA LEU A 286 16.88 -12.86 5.32
C LEU A 286 17.18 -11.55 4.55
N ILE A 287 16.38 -10.51 4.77
CA ILE A 287 16.55 -9.17 4.19
C ILE A 287 16.68 -8.17 5.33
N TRP A 288 17.85 -7.54 5.47
CA TRP A 288 18.06 -6.60 6.57
C TRP A 288 17.24 -5.31 6.34
N THR A 289 16.18 -5.14 7.12
CA THR A 289 15.33 -3.95 7.06
C THR A 289 15.25 -3.25 8.41
N PHE A 290 14.26 -3.58 9.25
CA PHE A 290 14.01 -2.87 10.50
C PHE A 290 14.16 -3.71 11.77
N GLY A 291 14.04 -5.05 11.74
CA GLY A 291 14.08 -5.84 12.98
C GLY A 291 15.49 -6.10 13.50
N GLN A 292 16.51 -6.10 12.65
CA GLN A 292 17.88 -6.42 13.06
C GLN A 292 18.51 -5.37 14.02
N SER A 293 18.17 -4.08 13.88
CA SER A 293 18.75 -3.00 14.67
C SER A 293 17.72 -2.40 15.65
N SER A 294 18.17 -2.00 16.84
CA SER A 294 17.30 -1.33 17.83
C SER A 294 16.74 0.00 17.29
N LEU A 295 17.47 0.68 16.41
CA LEU A 295 17.01 1.88 15.71
C LEU A 295 15.91 1.58 14.70
N GLY A 296 16.04 0.50 13.93
CA GLY A 296 15.01 0.04 13.00
C GLY A 296 13.73 -0.34 13.74
N GLN A 297 13.84 -1.06 14.86
CA GLN A 297 12.69 -1.37 15.72
C GLN A 297 12.05 -0.07 16.24
N ALA A 298 12.86 0.90 16.68
CA ALA A 298 12.34 2.20 17.11
C ALA A 298 11.62 2.96 15.98
N VAL A 299 12.09 2.89 14.72
CA VAL A 299 11.38 3.44 13.55
C VAL A 299 10.00 2.80 13.43
N VAL A 300 9.94 1.47 13.51
CA VAL A 300 8.69 0.70 13.35
C VAL A 300 7.69 1.03 14.47
N PHE A 301 8.13 1.07 15.73
CA PHE A 301 7.26 1.47 16.85
C PHE A 301 6.81 2.92 16.76
N MET A 302 7.70 3.83 16.32
CA MET A 302 7.35 5.24 16.14
C MET A 302 6.32 5.41 15.01
N SER A 303 6.49 4.67 13.91
CA SER A 303 5.54 4.65 12.79
C SER A 303 4.18 4.13 13.25
N MET A 304 4.15 2.97 13.93
CA MET A 304 2.94 2.41 14.52
C MET A 304 2.25 3.39 15.49
N GLY A 305 3.01 3.99 16.41
CA GLY A 305 2.49 4.96 17.39
C GLY A 305 1.92 6.21 16.71
N SER A 306 2.58 6.72 15.67
CA SER A 306 2.09 7.85 14.86
C SER A 306 0.76 7.52 14.19
N ASN A 307 0.65 6.32 13.61
CA ASN A 307 -0.54 5.84 12.91
C ASN A 307 -1.72 5.60 13.87
N ILE A 308 -1.46 5.04 15.04
CA ILE A 308 -2.45 4.90 16.13
C ILE A 308 -2.96 6.27 16.57
N SER A 309 -2.04 7.19 16.87
CA SER A 309 -2.38 8.53 17.37
C SER A 309 -3.21 9.30 16.35
N ALA A 310 -2.80 9.27 15.07
CA ALA A 310 -3.51 9.93 13.98
C ALA A 310 -4.91 9.34 13.77
N THR A 311 -5.02 8.00 13.77
CA THR A 311 -6.31 7.30 13.59
C THR A 311 -7.25 7.60 14.76
N PHE A 312 -6.75 7.59 15.99
CA PHE A 312 -7.53 7.94 17.17
C PHE A 312 -8.03 9.40 17.12
N LEU A 313 -7.17 10.34 16.74
CA LEU A 313 -7.56 11.76 16.62
C LEU A 313 -8.57 12.01 15.49
N VAL A 314 -8.47 11.27 14.37
CA VAL A 314 -9.47 11.31 13.29
C VAL A 314 -10.80 10.71 13.76
N ALA A 315 -10.76 9.55 14.43
CA ALA A 315 -11.95 8.89 14.96
C ALA A 315 -12.66 9.73 16.03
N LEU A 316 -11.90 10.36 16.93
CA LEU A 316 -12.42 11.28 17.94
C LEU A 316 -13.13 12.47 17.29
N LYS A 317 -12.50 13.08 16.28
CA LYS A 317 -13.13 14.19 15.54
C LYS A 317 -14.39 13.75 14.81
N ALA A 318 -14.37 12.58 14.17
CA ALA A 318 -15.54 11.99 13.51
C ALA A 318 -16.68 11.71 14.51
N TRP A 319 -16.36 11.24 15.71
CA TRP A 319 -17.33 11.01 16.79
C TRP A 319 -17.93 12.32 17.31
N MET A 320 -17.10 13.34 17.57
CA MET A 320 -17.57 14.67 17.97
C MET A 320 -18.50 15.28 16.91
N HIS A 321 -18.12 15.16 15.64
CA HIS A 321 -18.93 15.61 14.52
C HIS A 321 -20.26 14.85 14.49
N ARG A 322 -20.24 13.52 14.57
CA ARG A 322 -21.47 12.70 14.61
C ARG A 322 -22.39 13.11 15.75
N ARG A 323 -21.86 13.42 16.95
CA ARG A 323 -22.65 13.86 18.09
C ARG A 323 -23.32 15.21 17.83
N HIS A 324 -22.55 16.20 17.39
CA HIS A 324 -23.07 17.54 17.09
C HIS A 324 -24.12 17.51 15.95
N TRP A 325 -23.89 16.70 14.92
CA TRP A 325 -24.85 16.55 13.83
C TRP A 325 -26.03 15.65 14.17
N ALA A 326 -25.92 14.72 15.12
CA ALA A 326 -27.09 13.96 15.58
C ALA A 326 -28.13 14.87 16.23
N GLU A 327 -27.69 15.94 16.88
CA GLU A 327 -28.57 16.98 17.45
C GLU A 327 -29.28 17.76 16.33
N LEU A 328 -28.57 18.17 15.27
CA LEU A 328 -29.16 18.87 14.11
C LEU A 328 -29.97 17.97 13.17
N ALA A 329 -29.55 16.72 12.98
CA ALA A 329 -30.14 15.77 12.03
C ALA A 329 -31.52 15.26 12.47
N ARG A 330 -31.93 15.50 13.73
CA ARG A 330 -33.34 15.39 14.14
C ARG A 330 -34.28 16.22 13.24
N LEU A 331 -33.76 17.22 12.53
CA LEU A 331 -34.53 18.08 11.63
C LEU A 331 -34.37 17.74 10.13
N GLY A 332 -33.50 16.81 9.71
CA GLY A 332 -33.28 16.53 8.29
C GLY A 332 -32.46 15.28 7.97
N ASN A 333 -33.04 14.38 7.17
CA ASN A 333 -32.56 13.02 6.92
C ASN A 333 -31.45 12.89 5.84
N ARG A 334 -30.44 13.76 5.83
CA ARG A 334 -29.36 13.71 4.83
C ARG A 334 -28.01 13.38 5.48
N ARG A 335 -27.70 12.09 5.62
CA ARG A 335 -26.35 11.62 5.96
C ARG A 335 -25.38 12.17 4.92
N THR A 336 -24.46 13.04 5.35
CA THR A 336 -23.53 13.72 4.46
C THR A 336 -22.48 12.73 3.96
N LEU A 337 -22.12 12.84 2.68
CA LEU A 337 -21.16 11.95 2.03
C LEU A 337 -19.77 11.99 2.70
N VAL A 338 -19.41 13.14 3.28
CA VAL A 338 -18.24 13.33 4.15
C VAL A 338 -18.20 12.31 5.30
N MET A 339 -19.34 11.97 5.89
CA MET A 339 -19.40 11.00 6.98
C MET A 339 -18.99 9.59 6.52
N ARG A 340 -19.43 9.18 5.32
CA ARG A 340 -19.08 7.87 4.75
C ARG A 340 -17.60 7.76 4.43
N VAL A 341 -16.99 8.86 3.99
CA VAL A 341 -15.56 8.87 3.67
C VAL A 341 -14.70 8.89 4.91
N MET A 342 -15.08 9.64 5.94
CA MET A 342 -14.42 9.54 7.24
C MET A 342 -14.48 8.11 7.80
N GLU A 343 -15.62 7.43 7.65
CA GLU A 343 -15.81 6.03 8.06
C GLU A 343 -14.90 5.08 7.27
N LEU A 344 -14.88 5.16 5.93
CA LEU A 344 -13.98 4.37 5.08
C LEU A 344 -12.50 4.62 5.39
N LEU A 345 -12.12 5.87 5.66
CA LEU A 345 -10.75 6.23 6.03
C LEU A 345 -10.33 5.65 7.38
N VAL A 346 -11.26 5.59 8.35
CA VAL A 346 -11.02 4.95 9.64
C VAL A 346 -10.88 3.44 9.45
N GLU A 347 -11.78 2.82 8.67
CA GLU A 347 -11.74 1.39 8.37
C GLU A 347 -10.42 0.98 7.70
N SER A 348 -9.98 1.71 6.66
CA SER A 348 -8.71 1.42 5.99
C SER A 348 -7.50 1.62 6.91
N SER A 349 -7.58 2.55 7.85
CA SER A 349 -6.49 2.81 8.81
C SER A 349 -6.38 1.75 9.89
N ILE A 350 -7.50 1.13 10.29
CA ILE A 350 -7.52 -0.01 11.21
C ILE A 350 -6.81 -1.20 10.58
N VAL A 351 -7.06 -1.49 9.30
CA VAL A 351 -6.37 -2.58 8.57
C VAL A 351 -4.86 -2.34 8.53
N TYR A 352 -4.45 -1.13 8.14
CA TYR A 352 -3.02 -0.76 8.09
C TYR A 352 -2.34 -0.84 9.47
N MET A 353 -3.03 -0.40 10.53
CA MET A 353 -2.56 -0.54 11.91
C MET A 353 -2.42 -2.00 12.32
N GLY A 354 -3.36 -2.87 11.92
CA GLY A 354 -3.28 -4.31 12.14
C GLY A 354 -2.02 -4.93 11.53
N ILE A 355 -1.64 -4.50 10.32
CA ILE A 355 -0.41 -4.94 9.66
C ILE A 355 0.83 -4.51 10.46
N TRP A 356 0.90 -3.25 10.90
CA TRP A 356 2.00 -2.79 11.75
C TRP A 356 2.07 -3.50 13.10
N VAL A 357 0.92 -3.77 13.74
CA VAL A 357 0.87 -4.55 14.98
C VAL A 357 1.41 -5.96 14.75
N LEU A 358 1.01 -6.60 13.65
CA LEU A 358 1.50 -7.92 13.27
C LEU A 358 3.03 -7.91 13.06
N TYR A 359 3.55 -6.87 12.40
CA TYR A 359 4.98 -6.68 12.17
C TYR A 359 5.77 -6.43 13.46
N CYS A 360 5.27 -5.59 14.36
CA CYS A 360 5.87 -5.42 15.68
C CYS A 360 5.83 -6.71 16.50
N ALA A 361 4.74 -7.48 16.39
CA ALA A 361 4.60 -8.73 17.11
C ALA A 361 5.59 -9.80 16.62
N SER A 362 5.93 -9.80 15.33
CA SER A 362 6.90 -10.75 14.78
C SER A 362 8.31 -10.56 15.34
N PHE A 363 8.70 -9.34 15.76
CA PHE A 363 9.99 -9.11 16.42
C PHE A 363 10.14 -9.79 17.77
N PHE A 364 9.04 -9.96 18.51
CA PHE A 364 9.06 -10.57 19.84
C PHE A 364 8.73 -12.06 19.83
N ARG A 365 7.97 -12.51 18.84
CA ARG A 365 7.51 -13.90 18.75
C ARG A 365 7.45 -14.34 17.30
N ARG A 366 8.10 -15.46 16.99
CA ARG A 366 7.95 -16.13 15.70
C ARG A 366 6.51 -16.62 15.55
N ILE A 367 5.75 -15.96 14.66
CA ILE A 367 4.30 -16.20 14.49
C ILE A 367 4.05 -17.45 13.64
N THR A 368 4.89 -17.72 12.65
CA THR A 368 4.83 -18.90 11.79
C THR A 368 6.23 -19.24 11.31
N THR A 369 6.70 -20.44 11.62
CA THR A 369 7.93 -21.00 11.05
C THR A 369 7.55 -21.96 9.93
N GLN A 370 7.94 -21.66 8.70
CA GLN A 370 7.85 -22.62 7.60
C GLN A 370 9.24 -23.13 7.24
N TYR A 371 9.42 -24.44 7.33
CA TYR A 371 10.59 -25.11 6.80
C TYR A 371 10.31 -25.41 5.33
N SER A 372 10.73 -24.49 4.45
CA SER A 372 10.57 -24.66 3.00
C SER A 372 11.32 -25.90 2.51
N ILE A 373 12.46 -26.18 3.12
CA ILE A 373 13.28 -27.34 2.84
C ILE A 373 13.80 -27.86 4.20
N GLN A 374 13.59 -29.14 4.53
CA GLN A 374 14.16 -29.79 5.75
C GLN A 374 15.70 -29.68 5.83
N LEU A 375 16.33 -29.23 4.74
CA LEU A 375 17.77 -29.17 4.52
C LEU A 375 18.42 -27.88 5.02
N THR A 376 17.70 -26.78 5.17
CA THR A 376 18.28 -25.52 5.70
C THR A 376 17.72 -25.24 7.10
N SER A 377 18.60 -25.14 8.11
CA SER A 377 18.23 -24.72 9.48
C SER A 377 17.71 -23.28 9.57
N PHE A 378 17.51 -22.60 8.44
CA PHE A 378 16.96 -21.26 8.31
C PHE A 378 15.45 -21.37 8.05
N PRO A 379 14.59 -21.32 9.09
CA PRO A 379 13.16 -21.21 8.87
C PRO A 379 12.85 -19.87 8.17
N ILE A 380 11.88 -19.87 7.26
CA ILE A 380 11.28 -18.62 6.79
C ILE A 380 10.20 -18.25 7.81
N ASP A 381 10.34 -17.07 8.40
CA ASP A 381 9.41 -16.54 9.37
C ASP A 381 8.44 -15.53 8.73
N ALA A 382 7.35 -15.21 9.42
CA ALA A 382 6.41 -14.18 8.98
C ALA A 382 7.08 -12.81 8.78
N VAL A 383 8.15 -12.54 9.53
CA VAL A 383 8.88 -11.27 9.45
C VAL A 383 9.57 -11.12 8.08
N ASP A 384 10.13 -12.21 7.53
CA ASP A 384 10.80 -12.18 6.23
C ASP A 384 9.82 -11.80 5.11
N TYR A 385 8.60 -12.36 5.16
CA TYR A 385 7.54 -11.98 4.24
C TYR A 385 7.14 -10.53 4.42
N LEU A 386 6.99 -10.06 5.67
CA LEU A 386 6.62 -8.67 5.94
C LEU A 386 7.70 -7.70 5.46
N ASP A 387 8.98 -7.98 5.69
CA ASP A 387 10.12 -7.18 5.24
C ASP A 387 10.14 -7.04 3.72
N ALA A 388 9.98 -8.16 3.01
CA ALA A 388 9.96 -8.18 1.55
C ALA A 388 8.81 -7.33 0.99
N VAL A 389 7.63 -7.37 1.60
CA VAL A 389 6.42 -6.73 1.07
C VAL A 389 6.15 -5.33 1.61
N MET A 390 6.88 -4.88 2.65
CA MET A 390 6.50 -3.67 3.39
C MET A 390 6.50 -2.42 2.52
N VAL A 391 7.45 -2.32 1.58
CA VAL A 391 7.51 -1.21 0.62
C VAL A 391 6.26 -1.14 -0.27
N GLN A 392 5.65 -2.30 -0.60
CA GLN A 392 4.47 -2.39 -1.43
C GLN A 392 3.23 -2.04 -0.61
N ILE A 393 3.12 -2.55 0.63
CA ILE A 393 2.02 -2.21 1.55
C ILE A 393 1.98 -0.70 1.85
N THR A 394 3.13 -0.12 2.17
CA THR A 394 3.27 1.33 2.42
C THR A 394 2.96 2.18 1.19
N THR A 395 3.08 1.62 -0.02
CA THR A 395 2.64 2.26 -1.27
C THR A 395 1.14 2.11 -1.51
N ILE A 396 0.59 0.91 -1.31
CA ILE A 396 -0.82 0.57 -1.52
C ILE A 396 -1.74 1.44 -0.65
N TYR A 397 -1.37 1.63 0.62
CA TYR A 397 -2.23 2.32 1.57
C TYR A 397 -2.53 3.79 1.18
N PRO A 398 -1.54 4.65 0.88
CA PRO A 398 -1.82 6.01 0.42
C PRO A 398 -2.55 6.07 -0.92
N LEU A 399 -2.25 5.16 -1.85
CA LEU A 399 -3.00 5.06 -3.11
C LEU A 399 -4.48 4.80 -2.85
N LEU A 400 -4.81 3.89 -1.93
CA LEU A 400 -6.19 3.61 -1.52
C LEU A 400 -6.87 4.87 -0.98
N VAL A 401 -6.20 5.59 -0.07
CA VAL A 401 -6.68 6.85 0.49
C VAL A 401 -6.95 7.87 -0.63
N PHE A 402 -6.05 8.01 -1.60
CA PHE A 402 -6.24 8.93 -2.71
C PHE A 402 -7.38 8.54 -3.64
N ILE A 403 -7.57 7.25 -3.93
CA ILE A 403 -8.72 6.77 -4.71
C ILE A 403 -10.02 7.13 -4.00
N VAL A 404 -10.14 6.81 -2.71
CA VAL A 404 -11.34 7.10 -1.90
C VAL A 404 -11.63 8.61 -1.88
N LEU A 405 -10.62 9.45 -1.60
CA LEU A 405 -10.76 10.90 -1.64
C LEU A 405 -11.15 11.41 -3.02
N ALA A 406 -10.67 10.77 -4.07
CA ALA A 406 -10.95 11.20 -5.42
C ALA A 406 -12.38 10.86 -5.87
N VAL A 407 -12.89 9.68 -5.48
CA VAL A 407 -14.28 9.24 -5.67
C VAL A 407 -15.23 10.15 -4.90
N ASP A 408 -14.89 10.50 -3.66
CA ASP A 408 -15.70 11.41 -2.83
C ASP A 408 -15.99 12.74 -3.50
N LYS A 409 -14.91 13.41 -3.94
CA LYS A 409 -15.01 14.71 -4.62
C LYS A 409 -15.88 14.63 -5.87
N SER A 410 -15.81 13.52 -6.61
CA SER A 410 -16.62 13.35 -7.83
C SER A 410 -18.12 13.24 -7.54
N GLN A 411 -18.49 12.56 -6.45
CA GLN A 411 -19.89 12.40 -6.05
C GLN A 411 -20.45 13.70 -5.46
N TYR A 412 -19.64 14.46 -4.72
CA TYR A 412 -20.04 15.74 -4.15
C TYR A 412 -20.39 16.76 -5.25
N THR A 413 -19.50 16.99 -6.22
CA THR A 413 -19.73 17.95 -7.32
C THR A 413 -21.00 17.60 -8.09
N ARG A 414 -21.20 16.32 -8.42
CA ARG A 414 -22.40 15.85 -9.12
C ARG A 414 -23.69 16.07 -8.33
N GLY A 415 -23.66 15.86 -7.02
CA GLY A 415 -24.82 16.08 -6.16
C GLY A 415 -25.22 17.56 -6.07
N TYR A 416 -24.24 18.47 -6.13
CA TYR A 416 -24.48 19.91 -6.13
C TYR A 416 -25.08 20.40 -7.46
N GLU A 417 -24.55 19.93 -8.60
CA GLU A 417 -25.06 20.28 -9.93
C GLU A 417 -26.53 19.86 -10.12
N ILE A 418 -26.90 18.65 -9.68
CA ILE A 418 -28.30 18.17 -9.75
C ILE A 418 -29.22 19.03 -8.87
N ALA A 419 -28.76 19.47 -7.71
CA ALA A 419 -29.54 20.32 -6.82
C ALA A 419 -29.77 21.71 -7.44
N LEU A 420 -28.72 22.34 -7.99
CA LEU A 420 -28.82 23.62 -8.70
C LEU A 420 -29.75 23.53 -9.92
N GLN A 421 -29.65 22.45 -10.70
CA GLN A 421 -30.48 22.25 -11.89
C GLN A 421 -31.96 22.07 -11.52
N ARG A 422 -32.27 21.52 -10.33
CA ARG A 422 -33.64 21.36 -9.83
C ARG A 422 -34.28 22.67 -9.35
N GLU A 423 -33.47 23.63 -8.89
CA GLU A 423 -33.97 24.95 -8.45
C GLU A 423 -34.19 25.93 -9.63
N SER A 424 -33.42 25.78 -10.71
CA SER A 424 -33.49 26.64 -11.91
C SER A 424 -34.79 26.61 -12.76
N PRO A 425 -35.65 25.57 -12.81
CA PRO A 425 -36.75 25.53 -13.78
C PRO A 425 -37.97 26.39 -13.40
N ARG A 426 -38.09 26.85 -12.14
CA ARG A 426 -39.35 27.43 -11.65
C ARG A 426 -39.58 28.90 -11.99
N LYS A 427 -38.60 29.60 -12.58
CA LYS A 427 -38.71 31.02 -12.94
C LYS A 427 -38.97 31.31 -14.43
N ARG A 428 -39.14 30.30 -15.30
CA ARG A 428 -39.30 30.53 -16.76
C ARG A 428 -40.73 30.44 -17.31
N THR A 429 -41.76 30.24 -16.48
CA THR A 429 -43.15 30.12 -16.97
C THR A 429 -44.15 31.12 -16.40
N SER A 430 -43.72 32.20 -15.74
CA SER A 430 -44.62 33.31 -15.38
C SER A 430 -44.37 34.55 -16.25
N GLY A 431 -44.98 34.54 -17.44
CA GLY A 431 -45.49 35.74 -18.15
C GLY A 431 -44.49 36.73 -18.72
N PHE A 432 -44.26 36.68 -20.05
CA PHE A 432 -44.38 37.87 -20.90
C PHE A 432 -44.45 37.47 -22.38
N ALA A 433 -45.66 37.48 -22.94
CA ALA A 433 -45.84 37.66 -24.37
C ALA A 433 -45.65 39.16 -24.64
N GLY A 434 -44.48 39.55 -25.16
CA GLY A 434 -44.21 40.92 -25.57
C GLY A 434 -43.09 40.93 -26.63
N PRO A 435 -43.34 41.44 -27.84
CA PRO A 435 -42.31 41.59 -28.86
C PRO A 435 -41.47 42.81 -28.49
N VAL A 436 -40.29 42.60 -27.92
CA VAL A 436 -39.32 43.66 -27.67
C VAL A 436 -38.16 43.51 -28.66
N ALA A 437 -38.05 44.50 -29.53
CA ALA A 437 -36.97 44.65 -30.50
C ALA A 437 -35.62 44.75 -29.78
N PHE A 438 -34.65 44.01 -30.28
CA PHE A 438 -33.28 43.99 -29.78
C PHE A 438 -32.52 45.17 -30.43
N SER A 439 -32.27 46.25 -29.68
CA SER A 439 -31.20 47.18 -30.02
C SER A 439 -29.91 46.70 -29.35
N THR A 440 -28.86 46.69 -30.15
CA THR A 440 -27.51 46.27 -29.81
C THR A 440 -26.82 47.46 -29.17
N ASP A 441 -26.40 47.35 -27.91
CA ASP A 441 -25.39 48.25 -27.36
C ASP A 441 -24.35 47.43 -26.59
N ALA A 442 -23.13 47.52 -27.09
CA ALA A 442 -21.92 47.05 -26.48
C ALA A 442 -21.41 48.16 -25.55
N GLU A 443 -21.16 47.87 -24.26
CA GLU A 443 -20.12 48.55 -23.49
C GLU A 443 -19.90 47.97 -22.09
N CYS A 444 -18.66 48.10 -21.63
CA CYS A 444 -18.17 48.02 -20.24
C CYS A 444 -17.98 46.63 -19.59
N PHE A 445 -16.84 46.02 -19.92
CA PHE A 445 -16.07 45.18 -18.99
C PHE A 445 -15.05 46.07 -18.26
N ASN A 446 -15.28 46.41 -16.99
CA ASN A 446 -14.22 46.74 -16.03
C ASN A 446 -14.79 46.78 -14.59
N ASN A 447 -13.96 46.32 -13.65
CA ASN A 447 -14.11 46.28 -12.19
C ASN A 447 -14.83 45.08 -11.56
N ALA A 448 -14.01 44.09 -11.16
CA ALA A 448 -14.34 43.17 -10.07
C ALA A 448 -13.18 43.13 -9.05
N SER A 449 -13.08 44.19 -8.25
CA SER A 449 -12.30 44.22 -7.01
C SER A 449 -13.18 43.79 -5.83
N GLY A 450 -12.78 42.73 -5.13
CA GLY A 450 -12.96 42.56 -3.68
C GLY A 450 -14.39 42.59 -3.12
N GLN A 451 -15.16 41.53 -3.32
CA GLN A 451 -16.37 41.29 -2.52
C GLN A 451 -16.01 40.47 -1.26
N LYS A 452 -15.77 41.19 -0.16
CA LYS A 452 -15.75 40.62 1.20
C LYS A 452 -17.15 40.09 1.51
N ILE A 453 -17.27 38.77 1.68
CA ILE A 453 -18.49 38.13 2.19
C ILE A 453 -18.56 38.44 3.70
N THR A 454 -19.30 39.46 4.07
CA THR A 454 -19.76 39.68 5.45
C THR A 454 -20.93 38.74 5.71
N LEU A 455 -20.69 37.72 6.54
CA LEU A 455 -21.74 36.91 7.14
C LEU A 455 -22.59 37.78 8.09
N PRO A 456 -23.93 37.64 8.11
CA PRO A 456 -24.78 38.31 9.07
C PRO A 456 -24.50 37.76 10.47
N MET A 457 -24.03 38.65 11.34
CA MET A 457 -23.85 38.40 12.77
C MET A 457 -25.25 38.28 13.41
N ILE A 458 -25.63 37.09 13.82
CA ILE A 458 -26.84 36.84 14.61
C ILE A 458 -26.62 37.50 15.98
N ALA A 459 -27.35 38.58 16.23
CA ALA A 459 -27.37 39.26 17.51
C ALA A 459 -28.04 38.34 18.55
N LEU A 460 -27.26 37.90 19.53
CA LEU A 460 -27.76 37.29 20.76
C LEU A 460 -28.40 38.41 21.61
N ASN A 461 -29.73 38.42 21.63
CA ASN A 461 -30.53 39.27 22.50
C ASN A 461 -30.42 38.72 23.93
N THR A 462 -29.61 39.35 24.78
CA THR A 462 -29.58 39.09 26.23
C THR A 462 -30.70 39.89 26.89
N ASP A 463 -31.80 39.19 27.18
CA ASP A 463 -32.92 39.74 27.95
C ASP A 463 -32.54 39.73 29.45
N ASN A 464 -32.39 40.93 30.02
CA ASN A 464 -32.10 41.16 31.44
C ASN A 464 -33.43 41.18 32.20
N GLY A 465 -33.81 40.05 32.80
CA GLY A 465 -34.90 39.98 33.77
C GLY A 465 -34.40 40.31 35.18
N SER A 466 -34.49 41.58 35.56
CA SER A 466 -34.37 42.06 36.94
C SER A 466 -35.76 42.10 37.59
N ASP A 467 -36.10 41.11 38.40
CA ASP A 467 -37.32 41.16 39.22
C ASP A 467 -37.02 41.66 40.63
N HIS A 468 -37.73 42.74 40.95
CA HIS A 468 -37.84 43.41 42.22
C HIS A 468 -38.59 42.55 43.26
N MET A 469 -38.05 42.45 44.47
CA MET A 469 -38.83 42.15 45.69
C MET A 469 -39.26 43.48 46.36
N PRO A 470 -40.54 43.64 46.74
CA PRO A 470 -40.94 44.62 47.74
C PRO A 470 -41.16 43.96 49.11
N LYS A 471 -40.56 44.60 50.12
CA LYS A 471 -40.88 44.69 51.56
C LYS A 471 -41.51 43.50 52.28
#